data_AF-A0A9D7GNQ6-F1
#
_entry.id   AF-A0A9D7GNQ6-F1
#
_cell.length_a   1.000
_cell.length_b   1.000
_cell.length_c   1.000
_cell.angle_alpha   90.00
_cell.angle_beta   90.00
_cell.angle_gamma   90.00
#
_symmetry.space_group_name_H-M   'P 1'
#
loop_
_entity.id
_entity.type
_entity.pdbx_description
1 polymer ?
#
loop_
_entity_poly.entity_id
_entity_poly.type
_entity_poly.pdbx_seq_one_letter_code
_entity_poly.pdbx_strand_id
1 'polypeptide(L)' 'MDIHDIALNLFTGIVARQDLAATSDDSRLALGREAYLWAEAFIAAKDIYIRELPVPEIDPGF' A
#
# COMPACT_ATOMS: atom_id res chain seq x y z
N MET A 1 -9.86 -4.16 2.86
CA MET A 1 -8.44 -4.08 3.25
C MET A 1 -8.22 -2.66 3.69
N ASP A 2 -7.93 -2.47 4.98
CA ASP A 2 -7.64 -1.14 5.51
C ASP A 2 -6.18 -0.73 5.21
N ILE A 3 -5.78 0.47 5.60
CA ILE A 3 -4.41 0.96 5.36
C ILE A 3 -3.36 0.20 6.19
N HIS A 4 -3.73 -0.30 7.37
CA HIS A 4 -2.85 -1.04 8.27
C HIS A 4 -2.52 -2.41 7.68
N ASP A 5 -3.49 -3.07 7.06
CA ASP A 5 -3.31 -4.33 6.31
C ASP A 5 -2.30 -4.15 5.17
N ILE A 6 -2.42 -3.06 4.41
CA ILE A 6 -1.54 -2.76 3.27
C ILE A 6 -0.12 -2.46 3.77
N ALA A 7 0.00 -1.61 4.79
CA ALA A 7 1.28 -1.27 5.40
C ALA A 7 1.97 -2.50 6.01
N LEU A 8 1.23 -3.38 6.67
CA LEU A 8 1.76 -4.62 7.24
C LEU A 8 2.26 -5.57 6.14
N ASN A 9 1.49 -5.73 5.06
CA ASN A 9 1.91 -6.56 3.92
C ASN A 9 3.16 -6.01 3.23
N LEU A 10 3.27 -4.69 3.07
CA LEU A 10 4.47 -4.04 2.52
C LEU A 10 5.68 -4.26 3.44
N PHE A 11 5.52 -3.98 4.73
CA PHE A 11 6.58 -4.14 5.72
C PHE A 11 7.08 -5.59 5.78
N THR A 12 6.16 -6.56 5.89
CA THR A 12 6.51 -7.98 5.92
C THR A 12 7.17 -8.45 4.62
N GLY A 13 6.74 -7.93 3.47
CA GLY A 13 7.40 -8.21 2.18
C GLY A 13 8.82 -7.67 2.08
N ILE A 14 9.09 -6.48 2.64
CA ILE A 14 10.44 -5.89 2.71
C ILE A 14 11.32 -6.69 3.67
N VAL A 15 10.81 -6.95 4.88
CA VAL A 15 11.52 -7.69 5.93
C VAL A 15 11.83 -9.12 5.50
N ALA A 16 10.89 -9.82 4.85
CA ALA A 16 11.11 -11.19 4.39
C ALA A 16 12.25 -11.33 3.36
N ARG A 17 12.64 -10.21 2.71
CA ARG A 17 13.73 -10.16 1.73
C ARG A 17 15.05 -9.68 2.32
N GLN A 18 15.08 -9.30 3.59
CA GLN A 18 16.24 -8.74 4.27
C GLN A 18 16.60 -9.56 5.51
N ASP A 19 17.88 -9.83 5.72
CA ASP A 19 18.33 -10.38 7.01
C ASP A 19 18.38 -9.25 8.05
N LEU A 20 17.27 -9.08 8.76
CA LEU A 20 17.15 -8.05 9.80
C LEU A 20 17.57 -8.54 11.19
N ALA A 21 18.21 -9.72 11.32
CA ALA A 21 18.57 -10.26 12.63
C ALA A 21 19.51 -9.32 13.42
N ALA A 22 20.36 -8.57 12.72
CA ALA A 22 21.30 -7.60 13.32
C ALA A 22 20.83 -6.14 13.25
N THR A 23 19.63 -5.87 12.70
CA THR A 23 19.11 -4.51 12.55
C THR A 23 18.64 -3.96 13.91
N SER A 24 18.90 -2.68 14.17
CA SER A 24 18.41 -2.01 15.37
C SER A 24 16.89 -1.84 15.34
N ASP A 25 16.27 -1.71 16.52
CA ASP A 25 14.84 -1.48 16.63
C ASP A 25 14.41 -0.16 15.97
N ASP A 26 15.25 0.88 16.05
CA ASP A 26 15.03 2.16 15.36
C ASP A 26 14.95 2.01 13.84
N SER A 27 15.82 1.18 13.26
CA SER A 27 15.80 0.91 11.82
C SER A 27 14.56 0.11 11.41
N ARG A 28 14.11 -0.84 12.24
CA ARG A 28 12.84 -1.57 11.99
C ARG A 28 11.65 -0.62 12.06
N LEU A 29 11.66 0.33 13.00
CA LEU A 29 10.61 1.31 13.17
C LEU A 29 10.58 2.33 12.02
N ALA A 30 11.75 2.72 11.50
CA ALA A 30 11.85 3.55 10.30
C ALA A 30 11.27 2.84 9.06
N LEU A 31 11.60 1.56 8.87
CA LEU A 31 11.02 0.74 7.79
C LEU A 31 9.49 0.61 7.92
N GLY A 32 8.98 0.44 9.14
CA GLY A 32 7.54 0.43 9.38
C GLY A 32 6.87 1.73 8.99
N ARG A 33 7.46 2.88 9.32
CA ARG A 33 6.95 4.21 8.92
C ARG A 33 6.98 4.40 7.40
N GLU A 34 8.04 3.95 6.75
CA GLU A 34 8.15 4.01 5.29
C GLU A 34 7.08 3.16 4.60
N ALA A 35 6.82 1.95 5.11
CA ALA A 35 5.74 1.11 4.60
C ALA A 35 4.35 1.77 4.73
N TYR A 36 4.12 2.53 5.80
CA TYR A 36 2.89 3.33 5.95
C TYR A 36 2.78 4.44 4.90
N LEU A 37 3.86 5.18 4.65
CA LEU A 37 3.87 6.23 3.62
C LEU A 37 3.57 5.65 2.23
N TRP A 38 4.10 4.46 1.94
CA TRP A 38 3.84 3.78 0.67
C TRP A 38 2.39 3.29 0.56
N ALA A 39 1.80 2.83 1.67
CA ALA A 39 0.39 2.47 1.73
C ALA A 39 -0.52 3.70 1.48
N GLU A 40 -0.20 4.85 2.06
CA GLU A 40 -0.90 6.12 1.80
C GLU A 40 -0.81 6.52 0.32
N ALA A 41 0.39 6.49 -0.25
CA ALA A 41 0.61 6.81 -1.67
C ALA A 41 -0.17 5.85 -2.59
N PHE A 42 -0.19 4.56 -2.28
CA PHE A 42 -0.97 3.58 -3.02
C PHE A 42 -2.48 3.86 -2.97
N ILE A 43 -3.02 4.19 -1.79
CA ILE A 43 -4.44 4.54 -1.65
C ILE A 43 -4.78 5.79 -2.48
N ALA A 44 -3.95 6.83 -2.40
CA ALA A 44 -4.14 8.04 -3.19
C ALA A 44 -4.11 7.76 -4.71
N ALA A 45 -3.14 6.95 -5.17
CA ALA A 45 -3.04 6.56 -6.57
C ALA A 45 -4.24 5.71 -7.03
N LYS A 46 -4.70 4.78 -6.20
CA LYS A 46 -5.89 3.96 -6.46
C LYS A 46 -7.15 4.83 -6.57
N ASP A 47 -7.31 5.81 -5.69
CA ASP A 47 -8.44 6.74 -5.72
C ASP A 47 -8.44 7.59 -6.99
N ILE A 48 -7.27 8.05 -7.45
CA ILE A 48 -7.13 8.74 -8.75
C ILE A 48 -7.53 7.80 -9.88
N TYR A 49 -6.97 6.59 -9.91
CA TYR A 49 -7.25 5.60 -10.95
C TYR A 49 -8.74 5.29 -11.06
N ILE A 50 -9.43 5.08 -9.93
CA ILE A 50 -10.88 4.82 -9.92
C ILE A 50 -11.68 5.99 -10.48
N ARG A 51 -11.28 7.23 -10.21
CA ARG A 51 -11.94 8.43 -10.76
C ARG A 51 -11.76 8.58 -12.26
N GLU A 52 -10.64 8.11 -12.78
CA GLU A 52 -10.29 8.20 -14.21
C GLU A 52 -10.83 7.01 -15.02
N LEU A 53 -11.34 5.95 -14.38
CA LEU A 53 -11.96 4.84 -15.08
C LEU A 53 -13.20 5.33 -15.85
N PRO A 54 -13.31 5.03 -17.16
CA PRO A 54 -14.52 5.32 -17.90
C PRO A 54 -15.70 4.59 -17.26
N VAL A 55 -16.76 5.34 -16.95
CA VAL A 55 -18.01 4.76 -16.48
C VAL A 55 -18.50 3.84 -17.60
N PRO A 56 -18.72 2.54 -17.34
CA PRO A 56 -19.34 1.67 -18.33
C PRO A 56 -20.67 2.30 -18.73
N GLU A 57 -20.84 2.65 -20.00
CA GLU A 57 -22.16 3.01 -20.53
C GLU A 57 -23.03 1.77 -20.37
N ILE A 58 -23.84 1.77 -19.30
CA ILE A 58 -24.92 0.80 -19.15
C ILE A 58 -25.89 1.18 -20.26
N ASP A 59 -25.79 0.51 -21.41
CA ASP A 59 -26.74 0.63 -22.50
C ASP A 59 -28.16 0.47 -21.91
N PRO A 60 -28.94 1.55 -21.77
CA PRO A 60 -30.29 1.44 -21.29
C PRO A 60 -31.09 0.98 -22.50
N GLY A 61 -31.03 -0.32 -22.78
CA GLY A 61 -31.69 -0.93 -23.92
C GLY A 61 -33.11 -0.39 -24.05
N PHE A 62 -33.35 0.37 -25.12
CA PHE A 62 -34.65 0.83 -25.56
C PHE A 62 -35.19 -0.11 -26.64
#